data_AF-A0A537QB84-F1
#
_entry.id   AF-A0A537QB84-F1
#
_cell.length_a   1.000
_cell.length_b   1.000
_cell.length_c   1.000
_cell.angle_alpha   90.00
_cell.angle_beta   90.00
_cell.angle_gamma   90.00
#
_symmetry.space_group_name_H-M   'P 1'
#
loop_
_entity.id
_entity.type
_entity.pdbx_description
1 polymer ?
#
loop_
_entity_poly.entity_id
_entity_poly.type
_entity_poly.pdbx_seq_one_letter_code
_entity_poly.pdbx_strand_id
1 'polypeptide(L)'
;MPLISDGKSKPLSHSNSRSIGVWMSVAGRSPIQPVRVLASYEALSQLDPTNVRDLHGALENFDRFRSQVEAAASRKFDSHGFDAEKYEGMPAVRLRAGDLT
;
A
#
# COMPACT_ATOMS: atom_id res chain seq x y z
N MET A 1 10.09 -6.56 -11.67
CA MET A 1 8.94 -6.17 -12.53
C MET A 1 8.06 -5.31 -11.67
N PRO A 2 7.77 -4.06 -12.04
CA PRO A 2 7.16 -3.12 -11.12
C PRO A 2 5.69 -3.44 -10.84
N LEU A 3 5.20 -2.92 -9.71
CA LEU A 3 3.76 -2.83 -9.47
C LEU A 3 3.24 -1.57 -10.17
N ILE A 4 2.09 -1.71 -10.84
CA ILE A 4 1.37 -0.60 -11.46
C ILE A 4 0.02 -0.41 -10.80
N SER A 5 -0.31 0.85 -10.50
CA SER A 5 -1.64 1.25 -10.05
C SER A 5 -2.53 1.50 -11.26
N ASP A 6 -3.82 1.22 -11.09
CA ASP A 6 -4.84 1.65 -12.05
C ASP A 6 -5.26 3.13 -11.87
N GLY A 7 -4.75 3.78 -10.81
CA GLY A 7 -5.09 5.16 -10.41
C GLY A 7 -6.54 5.36 -9.97
N LYS A 8 -7.38 4.33 -10.02
CA LYS A 8 -8.84 4.39 -9.77
C LYS A 8 -9.27 3.57 -8.57
N SER A 9 -8.44 2.62 -8.15
CA SER A 9 -8.69 1.79 -6.99
C SER A 9 -8.84 2.67 -5.76
N LYS A 10 -9.99 2.57 -5.10
CA LYS A 10 -10.28 3.32 -3.88
C LYS A 10 -9.47 2.73 -2.72
N PRO A 11 -8.84 3.58 -1.88
CA PRO A 11 -8.25 3.11 -0.64
C PRO A 11 -9.35 2.53 0.26
N LEU A 12 -9.06 1.39 0.88
CA LEU A 12 -9.94 0.74 1.84
C LEU A 12 -9.21 0.58 3.16
N SER A 13 -9.84 0.97 4.25
CA SER A 13 -9.27 0.72 5.57
C SER A 13 -9.48 -0.71 6.01
N HIS A 14 -8.44 -1.25 6.63
CA HIS A 14 -8.40 -2.57 7.24
C HIS A 14 -8.20 -2.40 8.73
N SER A 15 -9.31 -2.32 9.46
CA SER A 15 -9.32 -2.04 10.91
C SER A 15 -8.51 -3.05 11.71
N ASN A 16 -8.61 -4.34 11.37
CA ASN A 16 -7.88 -5.43 12.04
C ASN A 16 -6.35 -5.28 11.93
N SER A 17 -5.85 -4.67 10.86
CA SER A 17 -4.42 -4.52 10.60
C SER A 17 -3.94 -3.06 10.70
N ARG A 18 -4.81 -2.12 11.10
CA ARG A 18 -4.57 -0.67 11.13
C ARG A 18 -3.79 -0.19 9.90
N SER A 19 -4.32 -0.52 8.73
CA SER A 19 -3.71 -0.19 7.45
C SER A 19 -4.73 0.31 6.43
N ILE A 20 -4.24 1.09 5.47
CA ILE A 20 -5.00 1.51 4.29
C ILE A 20 -4.49 0.70 3.10
N GLY A 21 -5.41 0.05 2.39
CA GLY A 21 -5.12 -0.86 1.30
C GLY A 21 -5.60 -0.36 -0.06
N VAL A 22 -4.76 -0.52 -1.08
CA VAL A 22 -5.11 -0.28 -2.49
C VAL A 22 -4.76 -1.52 -3.33
N TRP A 23 -5.45 -1.70 -4.45
CA TRP A 23 -5.09 -2.72 -5.43
C TRP A 23 -4.09 -2.16 -6.43
N MET A 24 -3.06 -2.95 -6.73
CA MET A 24 -2.12 -2.75 -7.82
C MET A 24 -2.02 -4.06 -8.62
N SER A 25 -1.31 -4.03 -9.74
CA SER A 25 -1.05 -5.21 -10.56
C SER A 25 0.42 -5.34 -10.90
N VAL A 26 0.90 -6.55 -11.12
CA VAL A 26 2.26 -6.75 -11.65
C VAL A 26 2.30 -6.37 -13.13
N ALA A 27 3.16 -5.43 -13.52
CA ALA A 27 3.26 -4.96 -14.90
C ALA A 27 3.59 -6.11 -15.87
N GLY A 28 2.92 -6.20 -17.01
CA GLY A 28 3.23 -7.19 -18.05
C GLY A 28 2.81 -8.65 -17.76
N ARG A 29 2.08 -8.91 -16.67
CA ARG A 29 1.50 -10.24 -16.38
C ARG A 29 0.18 -10.45 -17.12
N SER A 30 0.06 -11.61 -17.78
CA SER A 30 -1.20 -12.15 -18.33
C SER A 30 -1.38 -13.59 -17.85
N PRO A 31 -2.50 -13.93 -17.15
CA PRO A 31 -3.57 -13.03 -16.72
C PRO A 31 -3.07 -11.98 -15.72
N ILE A 32 -3.86 -10.90 -15.56
CA ILE A 32 -3.56 -9.84 -14.58
C ILE A 32 -3.38 -10.47 -13.20
N GLN A 33 -2.27 -10.16 -12.55
CA GLN A 33 -2.00 -10.61 -11.20
C GLN A 33 -2.26 -9.45 -10.23
N PRO A 34 -3.43 -9.41 -9.55
CA PRO A 34 -3.74 -8.38 -8.57
C PRO A 34 -2.88 -8.56 -7.32
N VAL A 35 -2.46 -7.43 -6.74
CA VAL A 35 -1.61 -7.36 -5.56
C VAL A 35 -2.22 -6.35 -4.60
N ARG A 36 -2.40 -6.75 -3.34
CA ARG A 36 -2.88 -5.86 -2.29
C ARG A 36 -1.71 -5.10 -1.68
N VAL A 37 -1.66 -3.79 -1.88
CA VAL A 37 -0.68 -2.93 -1.19
C VAL A 37 -1.33 -2.39 0.06
N LEU A 38 -0.68 -2.56 1.22
CA LEU A 38 -1.20 -2.20 2.53
C LEU A 38 -0.21 -1.24 3.21
N ALA A 39 -0.58 0.03 3.37
CA ALA A 39 0.22 0.98 4.13
C ALA A 39 -0.28 1.06 5.57
N SER A 40 0.58 0.78 6.55
CA SER A 40 0.19 0.90 7.96
C SER A 40 -0.09 2.36 8.34
N TYR A 41 -0.97 2.57 9.32
CA TYR A 41 -1.26 3.92 9.84
C TYR A 41 0.02 4.58 10.35
N GLU A 42 0.90 3.79 10.96
CA GLU A 42 2.20 4.26 11.44
C GLU A 42 3.06 4.78 10.28
N ALA A 43 3.16 4.05 9.18
CA ALA A 43 3.91 4.47 8.00
C ALA A 43 3.33 5.78 7.43
N LEU A 44 2.01 5.86 7.29
CA LEU A 44 1.33 7.06 6.80
C LEU A 44 1.50 8.26 7.74
N SER A 45 1.62 8.02 9.06
CA SER A 45 1.89 9.07 10.05
C SER A 45 3.32 9.61 9.97
N GLN A 46 4.27 8.87 9.39
CA GLN A 46 5.63 9.40 9.17
C GLN A 46 5.66 10.44 8.04
N LEU A 47 4.76 10.32 7.07
CA LEU A 47 4.65 11.27 5.96
C LEU A 47 4.01 12.59 6.39
N ASP A 48 3.04 12.52 7.30
CA ASP A 48 2.46 13.70 7.95
C ASP A 48 2.22 13.44 9.45
N PRO A 49 3.16 13.86 10.31
CA PRO A 49 3.06 13.71 11.76
C PRO A 49 1.97 14.56 12.41
N THR A 50 1.41 15.53 11.68
CA THR A 50 0.41 16.46 12.21
C THR A 50 -1.01 15.91 12.13
N ASN A 51 -1.22 14.90 11.28
CA ASN A 51 -2.52 14.25 11.14
C ASN A 51 -2.71 13.17 12.22
N VAL A 52 -3.87 13.15 12.84
CA VAL A 52 -4.20 12.25 13.96
C VAL A 52 -4.25 10.80 13.45
N ARG A 53 -3.75 9.84 14.25
CA ARG A 53 -3.72 8.39 13.96
C ARG A 53 -5.11 7.71 13.94
N ASP A 54 -6.12 8.40 13.44
CA ASP A 54 -7.45 7.87 13.23
C ASP A 54 -7.65 7.44 11.76
N LEU A 55 -8.82 6.87 11.49
CA LEU A 55 -9.18 6.38 10.16
C LEU A 55 -9.21 7.50 9.10
N HIS A 56 -9.73 8.66 9.48
CA HIS A 56 -9.93 9.75 8.54
C HIS A 56 -8.59 10.33 8.10
N GLY A 57 -7.72 10.63 9.07
CA GLY A 57 -6.37 11.12 8.80
C GLY A 57 -5.52 10.11 8.03
N ALA A 58 -5.67 8.81 8.29
CA ALA A 58 -4.98 7.78 7.53
C ALA A 58 -5.44 7.72 6.06
N LEU A 59 -6.74 7.86 5.79
CA LEU A 59 -7.27 7.91 4.43
C LEU A 59 -6.81 9.17 3.69
N GLU A 60 -6.89 10.33 4.34
CA GLU A 60 -6.42 11.60 3.77
C GLU A 60 -4.92 11.56 3.47
N ASN A 61 -4.09 11.08 4.40
CA ASN A 61 -2.66 10.92 4.17
C ASN A 61 -2.40 9.94 3.04
N PHE A 62 -3.13 8.83 2.98
CA PHE A 62 -2.98 7.88 1.88
C PHE A 62 -3.27 8.54 0.53
N ASP A 63 -4.39 9.25 0.38
CA ASP A 63 -4.76 9.88 -0.89
C ASP A 63 -3.77 11.00 -1.26
N ARG A 64 -3.36 11.82 -0.29
CA ARG A 64 -2.37 12.88 -0.48
C ARG A 64 -1.01 12.34 -0.94
N PHE A 65 -0.56 11.23 -0.35
CA PHE A 65 0.74 10.63 -0.61
C PHE A 65 0.66 9.38 -1.49
N ARG A 66 -0.43 9.21 -2.23
CA ARG A 66 -0.72 7.98 -2.99
C ARG A 66 0.42 7.60 -3.93
N SER A 67 0.95 8.55 -4.68
CA SER A 67 2.07 8.29 -5.60
C SER A 67 3.34 7.83 -4.87
N GLN A 68 3.60 8.33 -3.66
CA GLN A 68 4.74 7.91 -2.84
C GLN A 68 4.54 6.50 -2.30
N VAL A 69 3.32 6.18 -1.85
CA VAL A 69 2.93 4.83 -1.41
C VAL A 69 3.05 3.81 -2.55
N GLU A 70 2.53 4.12 -3.73
CA GLU A 70 2.60 3.25 -4.91
C GLU A 70 4.05 3.05 -5.38
N ALA A 71 4.86 4.11 -5.40
CA ALA A 71 6.28 4.02 -5.72
C ALA A 71 7.05 3.17 -4.70
N ALA A 72 6.80 3.36 -3.40
CA ALA A 72 7.40 2.57 -2.34
C ALA A 72 7.01 1.09 -2.46
N ALA A 73 5.74 0.80 -2.75
CA ALA A 73 5.26 -0.56 -2.99
C ALA A 73 5.99 -1.23 -4.15
N SER A 74 6.14 -0.53 -5.28
CA SER A 74 6.87 -1.07 -6.42
C SER A 74 8.34 -1.33 -6.07
N ARG A 75 9.03 -0.39 -5.42
CA ARG A 75 10.44 -0.57 -5.01
C ARG A 75 10.62 -1.76 -4.07
N LYS A 76 9.73 -1.88 -3.07
CA LYS A 76 9.74 -2.99 -2.12
C LYS A 76 9.47 -4.33 -2.81
N PHE A 77 8.50 -4.36 -3.72
CA PHE A 77 8.20 -5.54 -4.52
C PHE A 77 9.36 -5.96 -5.42
N ASP A 78 10.04 -5.02 -6.07
CA ASP A 78 11.22 -5.32 -6.89
C ASP A 78 12.38 -5.89 -6.06
N SER A 79 12.49 -5.49 -4.79
CA SER A 79 13.58 -5.93 -3.88
C SER A 79 13.28 -7.25 -3.16
N HIS A 80 12.03 -7.47 -2.76
CA HIS A 80 11.65 -8.56 -1.85
C HIS A 80 10.52 -9.45 -2.38
N GLY A 81 9.86 -9.08 -3.46
CA GLY A 81 8.67 -9.77 -3.96
C GLY A 81 7.45 -9.55 -3.05
N PHE A 82 6.59 -10.57 -3.00
CA PHE A 82 5.40 -10.55 -2.15
C PHE A 82 5.75 -10.86 -0.69
N ASP A 83 4.92 -10.37 0.22
CA ASP A 83 4.95 -10.84 1.60
C ASP A 83 4.65 -12.35 1.65
N ALA A 84 5.30 -13.06 2.58
CA ALA A 84 5.02 -14.48 2.82
C ALA A 84 3.56 -14.72 3.23
N GLU A 85 3.00 -13.81 4.04
CA GLU A 85 1.61 -13.85 4.43
C GLU A 85 0.72 -13.17 3.39
N LYS A 86 -0.22 -13.95 2.85
CA LYS A 86 -1.27 -13.42 1.97
C LYS A 86 -2.24 -12.52 2.74
N TYR A 87 -2.86 -11.58 2.05
CA TYR A 87 -3.98 -10.80 2.56
C TYR A 87 -5.27 -11.36 1.97
N GLU A 88 -6.17 -11.91 2.80
CA GLU A 88 -7.43 -12.54 2.35
C GLU A 88 -7.22 -13.56 1.21
N GLY A 89 -6.13 -14.34 1.27
CA GLY A 89 -5.77 -15.32 0.25
C GLY A 89 -5.13 -14.74 -1.03
N MET A 90 -4.97 -13.41 -1.12
CA MET A 90 -4.35 -12.70 -2.23
C MET A 90 -2.89 -12.31 -1.95
N PRO A 91 -2.02 -12.21 -2.99
CA PRO A 91 -0.68 -11.65 -2.84
C PRO A 91 -0.72 -10.23 -2.27
N ALA A 92 0.19 -9.92 -1.35
CA ALA A 92 0.23 -8.63 -0.69
C ALA A 92 1.64 -8.06 -0.58
N VAL A 93 1.72 -6.75 -0.46
CA VAL A 93 2.94 -5.99 -0.10
C VAL A 93 2.56 -5.02 1.01
N ARG A 94 3.08 -5.24 2.22
CA ARG A 94 2.86 -4.37 3.37
C ARG A 94 3.97 -3.34 3.50
N LEU A 95 3.58 -2.07 3.49
CA LEU A 95 4.44 -0.93 3.77
C LEU A 95 4.35 -0.58 5.25
N ARG A 96 5.52 -0.55 5.89
CA ARG A 96 5.74 -0.24 7.30
C ARG A 96 6.48 1.08 7.42
N ALA A 97 6.66 1.52 8.67
CA ALA A 97 7.56 2.62 9.00
C ALA A 97 8.93 2.42 8.34
N GLY A 98 9.43 3.45 7.64
CA GLY A 98 10.69 3.42 6.89
C GLY A 98 10.59 2.94 5.44
N ASP A 99 9.49 2.29 5.01
CA ASP A 99 9.33 1.94 3.58
C ASP A 99 8.92 3.15 2.73
N LEU A 100 8.33 4.19 3.36
CA LEU A 100 7.77 5.37 2.68
C LEU A 100 8.77 6.53 2.57
N THR A 101 9.93 6.45 3.21
CA THR A 101 10.99 7.48 3.24
C THR A 101 12.23 6.99 2.53
#